data_AF-A0A9J6RFI9-F1
#
_entry.id   AF-A0A9J6RFI9-F1
#
_cell.length_a   1.000
_cell.length_b   1.000
_cell.length_c   1.000
_cell.angle_alpha   90.00
_cell.angle_beta   90.00
_cell.angle_gamma   90.00
#
_symmetry.space_group_name_H-M   'P 1'
#
loop_
_entity.id
_entity.type
_entity.pdbx_description
1 polymer ?
#
loop_
_entity_poly.entity_id
_entity_poly.type
_entity_poly.pdbx_seq_one_letter_code
_entity_poly.pdbx_strand_id
1 'polypeptide(L)'
;MNGFLDVKICEDFRESINKTDIFIYDNEYKEHYNLFCAVMDRVDSSISYLNRNANPPKSEAELLFFIMYTCMVLDAVKQLLKALDIENVYSDKDNAVSYKFFNDICVVPPLNIPQEDCPTDDKFFEYIRSLSMAHPFETNRPKFFKKDEIQYSPWVIANSNFMSARGIKDGVGIRIYSNKFEEVQDLLFPFSLLKEYINSRFLLIKKATEKLYQIINNKEKNWRKVKVQRNLSPTITLENILEILKSRYENTYYVELGINCLSCEITEMANKDIVSSYKKIISNLIPCLIEAVEKLDYEKMATALDNVLSARPKNIHEMGHYQLEKIFGHLHVGNESLSEYKWGLQQAQHFANEFAVKWVKINIDNMNADEIKLLVRIACYFEKKEEENF
;
A
#
# COMPACT_ATOMS: atom_id res chain seq x y z
N MET A 1 4.14 22.25 -6.24
CA MET A 1 3.32 23.33 -5.63
C MET A 1 2.75 22.77 -4.35
N ASN A 2 3.04 23.38 -3.19
CA ASN A 2 2.43 22.95 -1.92
C ASN A 2 1.01 23.51 -1.86
N GLY A 3 0.02 22.63 -2.00
CA GLY A 3 -1.39 22.97 -1.75
C GLY A 3 -1.68 23.13 -0.26
N PHE A 4 -2.93 23.49 0.08
CA PHE A 4 -3.32 23.62 1.49
C PHE A 4 -3.49 22.26 2.19
N LEU A 5 -3.69 21.19 1.42
CA LEU A 5 -3.62 19.81 1.87
C LEU A 5 -2.29 19.21 1.42
N ASP A 6 -1.48 18.76 2.37
CA ASP A 6 -0.17 18.19 2.11
C ASP A 6 -0.27 16.78 1.51
N VAL A 7 0.04 16.66 0.22
CA VAL A 7 -0.02 15.39 -0.54
C VAL A 7 0.89 14.33 0.08
N LYS A 8 1.98 14.75 0.74
CA LYS A 8 2.91 13.83 1.39
C LYS A 8 2.24 12.94 2.44
N ILE A 9 1.15 13.41 3.06
CA ILE A 9 0.39 12.61 4.04
C ILE A 9 -0.19 11.34 3.41
N CYS A 10 -0.69 11.44 2.18
CA CYS A 10 -1.20 10.29 1.44
C CYS A 10 -0.07 9.37 0.96
N GLU A 11 1.05 9.98 0.55
CA GLU A 11 2.26 9.23 0.15
C GLU A 11 2.81 8.40 1.32
N ASP A 12 2.98 9.02 2.50
CA ASP A 12 3.44 8.36 3.72
C ASP A 12 2.48 7.23 4.16
N PHE A 13 1.16 7.46 4.03
CA PHE A 13 0.16 6.43 4.31
C PHE A 13 0.30 5.24 3.34
N ARG A 14 0.40 5.50 2.04
CA ARG A 14 0.61 4.47 1.01
C ARG A 14 1.89 3.68 1.24
N GLU A 15 2.99 4.37 1.52
CA GLU A 15 4.28 3.74 1.80
C GLU A 15 4.19 2.81 3.01
N SER A 16 3.48 3.21 4.06
CA SER A 16 3.30 2.37 5.26
C SER A 16 2.56 1.06 4.97
N ILE A 17 1.60 1.05 4.03
CA ILE A 17 0.88 -0.15 3.60
C ILE A 17 1.79 -1.04 2.76
N ASN A 18 2.51 -0.45 1.80
CA ASN A 18 3.34 -1.18 0.84
C ASN A 18 4.67 -1.68 1.43
N LYS A 19 5.00 -1.29 2.66
CA LYS A 19 6.22 -1.72 3.34
C LYS A 19 6.25 -3.23 3.63
N THR A 20 5.09 -3.87 3.76
CA THR A 20 4.97 -5.28 4.11
C THR A 20 3.71 -5.88 3.48
N ASP A 21 3.71 -7.19 3.25
CA ASP A 21 2.51 -7.87 2.76
C ASP A 21 1.52 -8.28 3.87
N ILE A 22 1.75 -7.83 5.12
CA ILE A 22 0.85 -8.07 6.26
C ILE A 22 -0.59 -7.65 5.91
N PHE A 23 -0.75 -6.47 5.33
CA PHE A 23 -2.09 -5.96 5.01
C PHE A 23 -2.72 -6.70 3.83
N ILE A 24 -1.95 -7.44 3.03
CA ILE A 24 -2.48 -8.17 1.86
C ILE A 24 -2.96 -9.56 2.30
N TYR A 25 -2.17 -10.25 3.12
CA TYR A 25 -2.37 -11.68 3.37
C TYR A 25 -2.76 -12.03 4.80
N ASP A 26 -2.51 -11.17 5.80
CA ASP A 26 -2.83 -11.49 7.19
C ASP A 26 -4.34 -11.47 7.42
N ASN A 27 -4.89 -12.57 7.96
CA ASN A 27 -6.33 -12.71 8.16
C ASN A 27 -6.94 -11.63 9.05
N GLU A 28 -6.15 -11.04 9.96
CA GLU A 28 -6.60 -9.97 10.85
C GLU A 28 -6.74 -8.63 10.11
N TYR A 29 -5.93 -8.39 9.07
CA TYR A 29 -5.81 -7.07 8.45
C TYR A 29 -6.19 -7.02 6.97
N LYS A 30 -6.25 -8.17 6.28
CA LYS A 30 -6.55 -8.28 4.84
C LYS A 30 -7.90 -7.70 4.45
N GLU A 31 -8.87 -7.74 5.36
CA GLU A 31 -10.21 -7.18 5.12
C GLU A 31 -10.17 -5.65 4.97
N HIS A 32 -9.15 -5.00 5.51
CA HIS A 32 -8.97 -3.55 5.41
C HIS A 32 -8.19 -3.14 4.16
N TYR A 33 -7.48 -4.05 3.48
CA TYR A 33 -6.63 -3.70 2.33
C TYR A 33 -7.40 -2.99 1.21
N ASN A 34 -8.52 -3.58 0.79
CA ASN A 34 -9.35 -3.01 -0.25
C ASN A 34 -9.91 -1.64 0.14
N LEU A 35 -10.22 -1.44 1.43
CA LEU A 35 -10.63 -0.14 1.94
C LEU A 35 -9.47 0.86 1.85
N PHE A 36 -8.25 0.48 2.24
CA PHE A 36 -7.09 1.36 2.14
C PHE A 36 -6.82 1.77 0.70
N CYS A 37 -6.87 0.83 -0.26
CA CYS A 37 -6.76 1.12 -1.69
C CYS A 37 -7.83 2.11 -2.16
N ALA A 38 -9.10 1.85 -1.83
CA ALA A 38 -10.20 2.73 -2.20
C ALA A 38 -10.06 4.14 -1.60
N VAL A 39 -9.62 4.23 -0.34
CA VAL A 39 -9.31 5.51 0.33
C VAL A 39 -8.21 6.25 -0.41
N MET A 40 -7.11 5.59 -0.75
CA MET A 40 -5.99 6.20 -1.48
C MET A 40 -6.42 6.78 -2.84
N ASP A 41 -7.11 5.99 -3.66
CA ASP A 41 -7.54 6.43 -5.00
C ASP A 41 -8.53 7.61 -4.94
N ARG A 42 -9.45 7.56 -3.97
CA ARG A 42 -10.45 8.61 -3.78
C ARG A 42 -9.87 9.88 -3.19
N VAL A 43 -8.98 9.77 -2.21
CA VAL A 43 -8.38 10.94 -1.56
C VAL A 43 -7.42 11.63 -2.52
N ASP A 44 -6.58 10.92 -3.28
CA ASP A 44 -5.61 11.54 -4.18
C ASP A 44 -6.25 12.42 -5.25
N SER A 45 -7.31 11.92 -5.89
CA SER A 45 -8.07 12.71 -6.86
C SER A 45 -8.77 13.91 -6.20
N SER A 46 -9.28 13.73 -4.98
CA SER A 46 -9.98 14.77 -4.23
C SER A 46 -9.05 15.88 -3.76
N ILE A 47 -7.90 15.55 -3.17
CA ILE A 47 -6.91 16.54 -2.72
C ILE A 47 -6.32 17.31 -3.90
N SER A 48 -6.12 16.63 -5.05
CA SER A 48 -5.64 17.28 -6.27
C SER A 48 -6.63 18.34 -6.74
N TYR A 49 -7.93 18.03 -6.75
CA TYR A 49 -8.97 19.01 -7.06
C TYR A 49 -9.01 20.15 -6.03
N LEU A 50 -9.06 19.84 -4.74
CA LEU A 50 -9.17 20.84 -3.67
C LEU A 50 -7.97 21.80 -3.67
N ASN A 51 -6.75 21.28 -3.84
CA ASN A 51 -5.54 22.09 -3.89
C ASN A 51 -5.50 23.01 -5.12
N ARG A 52 -5.96 22.54 -6.30
CA ARG A 52 -6.07 23.38 -7.50
C ARG A 52 -7.12 24.48 -7.35
N ASN A 53 -8.17 24.21 -6.55
CA ASN A 53 -9.29 25.13 -6.31
C ASN A 53 -9.24 25.74 -4.90
N ALA A 54 -8.03 26.01 -4.38
CA ALA A 54 -7.83 26.52 -3.03
C ALA A 54 -8.17 28.02 -2.85
N ASN A 55 -8.47 28.72 -3.95
CA ASN A 55 -8.96 30.09 -3.94
C ASN A 55 -10.48 30.12 -3.73
N PRO A 56 -11.05 31.20 -3.15
CA PRO A 56 -12.48 31.30 -2.95
C PRO A 56 -13.26 31.11 -4.27
N PRO A 57 -14.24 30.18 -4.31
CA PRO A 57 -14.97 29.82 -5.52
C PRO A 57 -15.78 31.01 -6.04
N LYS A 58 -15.78 31.22 -7.36
CA LYS A 58 -16.42 32.36 -8.02
C LYS A 58 -17.78 32.02 -8.63
N SER A 59 -18.13 30.74 -8.68
CA SER A 59 -19.42 30.25 -9.16
C SER A 59 -20.05 29.26 -8.19
N GLU A 60 -21.37 29.09 -8.29
CA GLU A 60 -22.11 28.10 -7.52
C GLU A 60 -21.57 26.69 -7.78
N ALA A 61 -21.34 26.34 -9.04
CA ALA A 61 -20.79 25.05 -9.45
C ALA A 61 -19.41 24.77 -8.82
N GLU A 62 -18.51 25.77 -8.78
CA GLU A 62 -17.21 25.63 -8.12
C GLU A 62 -17.35 25.35 -6.63
N LEU A 63 -18.25 26.07 -5.93
CA LEU A 63 -18.47 25.85 -4.49
C LEU A 63 -19.10 24.47 -4.23
N LEU A 64 -20.07 24.06 -5.05
CA LEU A 64 -20.67 22.73 -4.99
C LEU A 64 -19.63 21.64 -5.18
N PHE A 65 -18.82 21.70 -6.24
CA PHE A 65 -17.76 20.72 -6.46
C PHE A 65 -16.71 20.72 -5.33
N PHE A 66 -16.35 21.90 -4.80
CA PHE A 66 -15.45 22.00 -3.65
C PHE A 66 -16.02 21.27 -2.42
N ILE A 67 -17.30 21.46 -2.11
CA ILE A 67 -17.97 20.74 -1.00
C ILE A 67 -18.04 19.24 -1.31
N MET A 68 -18.29 18.83 -2.55
CA MET A 68 -18.35 17.41 -2.94
C MET A 68 -17.04 16.69 -2.67
N TYR A 69 -15.93 17.23 -3.17
CA TYR A 69 -14.61 16.66 -2.97
C TYR A 69 -14.17 16.74 -1.50
N THR A 70 -14.62 17.76 -0.77
CA THR A 70 -14.46 17.81 0.68
C THR A 70 -15.14 16.62 1.35
N CYS A 71 -16.41 16.33 1.01
CA CYS A 71 -17.13 15.20 1.59
C CYS A 71 -16.43 13.87 1.32
N MET A 72 -15.91 13.67 0.10
CA MET A 72 -15.13 12.48 -0.24
C MET A 72 -13.90 12.30 0.65
N VAL A 73 -13.15 13.36 0.92
CA VAL A 73 -11.98 13.31 1.83
C VAL A 73 -12.42 12.99 3.25
N LEU A 74 -13.42 13.69 3.78
CA LEU A 74 -13.87 13.49 5.17
C LEU A 74 -14.45 12.10 5.40
N ASP A 75 -15.23 11.58 4.45
CA ASP A 75 -15.80 10.24 4.53
C ASP A 75 -14.68 9.17 4.46
N ALA A 76 -13.69 9.36 3.59
CA ALA A 76 -12.53 8.48 3.51
C ALA A 76 -11.74 8.45 4.83
N VAL A 77 -11.49 9.62 5.43
CA VAL A 77 -10.84 9.73 6.75
C VAL A 77 -11.68 9.02 7.82
N LYS A 78 -13.00 9.25 7.88
CA LYS A 78 -13.89 8.61 8.87
C LYS A 78 -13.86 7.09 8.74
N GLN A 79 -13.90 6.55 7.52
CA GLN A 79 -13.83 5.10 7.30
C GLN A 79 -12.47 4.53 7.70
N LEU A 80 -11.39 5.26 7.41
CA LEU A 80 -10.04 4.86 7.77
C LEU A 80 -9.87 4.78 9.30
N LEU A 81 -10.31 5.81 10.03
CA LEU A 81 -10.26 5.82 11.50
C LEU A 81 -11.09 4.68 12.09
N LYS A 82 -12.29 4.44 11.57
CA LYS A 82 -13.16 3.35 12.01
C LYS A 82 -12.51 1.98 11.79
N ALA A 83 -11.93 1.74 10.61
CA ALA A 83 -11.31 0.46 10.28
C ALA A 83 -10.09 0.16 11.16
N LEU A 84 -9.38 1.20 11.59
CA LEU A 84 -8.19 1.09 12.42
C LEU A 84 -8.46 1.24 13.91
N ASP A 85 -9.73 1.34 14.31
CA ASP A 85 -10.16 1.58 15.69
C ASP A 85 -9.44 2.78 16.33
N ILE A 86 -9.40 3.90 15.59
CA ILE A 86 -8.80 5.15 16.02
C ILE A 86 -9.90 6.09 16.46
N GLU A 87 -9.79 6.57 17.69
CA GLU A 87 -10.73 7.55 18.26
C GLU A 87 -10.69 8.87 17.48
N ASN A 88 -11.86 9.31 17.02
CA ASN A 88 -12.02 10.62 16.38
C ASN A 88 -12.28 11.70 17.43
N VAL A 89 -11.22 12.43 17.76
CA VAL A 89 -11.25 13.53 18.74
C VAL A 89 -12.24 14.66 18.41
N TYR A 90 -12.63 14.83 17.14
CA TYR A 90 -13.59 15.87 16.72
C TYR A 90 -15.06 15.46 16.86
N SER A 91 -15.33 14.20 17.21
CA SER A 91 -16.68 13.69 17.47
C SER A 91 -17.04 13.70 18.95
N ASP A 92 -16.07 13.94 19.84
CA ASP A 92 -16.28 14.00 21.28
C ASP A 92 -16.88 15.34 21.71
N LYS A 93 -18.07 15.30 22.33
CA LYS A 93 -18.78 16.51 22.77
C LYS A 93 -18.15 17.17 23.98
N ASP A 94 -17.40 16.42 24.77
CA ASP A 94 -16.73 16.92 25.98
C ASP A 94 -15.35 17.50 25.64
N ASN A 95 -14.91 17.37 24.38
CA ASN A 95 -13.64 17.90 23.89
C ASN A 95 -13.81 19.27 23.22
N ALA A 96 -13.12 20.28 23.76
CA ALA A 96 -13.14 21.64 23.21
C ALA A 96 -12.69 21.73 21.74
N VAL A 97 -11.84 20.80 21.27
CA VAL A 97 -11.35 20.76 19.89
C VAL A 97 -12.47 20.47 18.89
N SER A 98 -13.58 19.87 19.32
CA SER A 98 -14.74 19.57 18.49
C SER A 98 -15.58 20.79 18.09
N TYR A 99 -15.29 21.98 18.64
CA TYR A 99 -16.06 23.22 18.40
C TYR A 99 -15.17 24.36 17.88
N LYS A 100 -14.00 24.04 17.35
CA LYS A 100 -12.96 25.00 17.02
C LYS A 100 -13.33 25.94 15.86
N PHE A 101 -14.13 25.47 14.90
CA PHE A 101 -14.28 26.16 13.62
C PHE A 101 -15.61 26.92 13.51
N PHE A 102 -16.74 26.28 13.81
CA PHE A 102 -18.05 26.83 13.44
C PHE A 102 -18.88 27.34 14.61
N ASN A 103 -18.36 27.26 15.84
CA ASN A 103 -19.09 27.66 17.04
C ASN A 103 -19.61 29.11 16.97
N ASP A 104 -18.74 30.04 16.59
CA ASP A 104 -19.10 31.46 16.50
C ASP A 104 -20.16 31.74 15.42
N ILE A 105 -20.22 30.89 14.39
CA ILE A 105 -21.24 30.97 13.34
C ILE A 105 -22.60 30.44 13.83
N CYS A 106 -22.59 29.49 14.76
CA CYS A 106 -23.82 28.90 15.32
C CYS A 106 -24.59 29.87 16.20
N VAL A 107 -23.88 30.66 17.02
CA VAL A 107 -24.49 31.54 18.03
C VAL A 107 -25.02 32.86 17.47
N VAL A 108 -24.57 33.26 16.28
CA VAL A 108 -24.99 34.50 15.61
C VAL A 108 -26.16 34.26 14.65
N PRO A 109 -26.86 35.33 14.19
CA PRO A 109 -27.78 35.22 13.08
C PRO A 109 -27.13 34.62 11.83
N PRO A 110 -27.83 33.76 11.07
CA PRO A 110 -29.27 33.48 11.21
C PRO A 110 -29.63 32.32 12.15
N LEU A 111 -28.66 31.57 12.67
CA LEU A 111 -28.92 30.33 13.41
C LEU A 111 -29.33 30.57 14.86
N ASN A 112 -28.69 31.55 15.54
CA ASN A 112 -29.00 31.95 16.92
C ASN A 112 -29.12 30.75 17.90
N ILE A 113 -28.23 29.76 17.76
CA ILE A 113 -28.23 28.56 18.61
C ILE A 113 -27.59 28.92 19.95
N PRO A 114 -28.21 28.60 21.11
CA PRO A 114 -27.58 28.78 22.42
C PRO A 114 -26.23 28.07 22.49
N GLN A 115 -25.26 28.65 23.19
CA GLN A 115 -23.88 28.17 23.23
C GLN A 115 -23.79 26.71 23.75
N GLU A 116 -24.65 26.36 24.70
CA GLU A 116 -24.81 25.02 25.28
C GLU A 116 -25.41 23.98 24.32
N ASP A 117 -26.13 24.44 23.30
CA ASP A 117 -26.81 23.61 22.30
C ASP A 117 -26.07 23.54 20.97
N CYS A 118 -24.94 24.26 20.84
CA CYS A 118 -24.16 24.28 19.61
C CYS A 118 -23.70 22.86 19.21
N PRO A 119 -23.85 22.48 17.93
CA PRO A 119 -23.33 21.21 17.45
C PRO A 119 -21.81 21.24 17.38
N THR A 120 -21.18 20.05 17.41
CA THR A 120 -19.77 19.93 17.05
C THR A 120 -19.56 20.35 15.60
N ASP A 121 -18.33 20.73 15.25
CA ASP A 121 -17.95 21.14 13.90
C ASP A 121 -18.30 20.08 12.83
N ASP A 122 -18.16 18.79 13.16
CA ASP A 122 -18.53 17.70 12.24
C ASP A 122 -20.04 17.63 12.02
N LYS A 123 -20.84 17.89 13.07
CA LYS A 123 -22.30 17.96 12.99
C LYS A 123 -22.78 19.20 12.25
N PHE A 124 -22.09 20.33 12.44
CA PHE A 124 -22.33 21.55 11.69
C PHE A 124 -22.00 21.38 10.20
N PHE A 125 -20.88 20.74 9.88
CA PHE A 125 -20.52 20.47 8.49
C PHE A 125 -21.49 19.48 7.83
N GLU A 126 -21.99 18.47 8.55
CA GLU A 126 -23.07 17.58 8.07
C GLU A 126 -24.33 18.37 7.70
N TYR A 127 -24.65 19.41 8.47
CA TYR A 127 -25.73 20.34 8.17
C TYR A 127 -25.46 21.18 6.92
N ILE A 128 -24.28 21.82 6.80
CA ILE A 128 -23.84 22.53 5.58
C ILE A 128 -23.98 21.63 4.35
N ARG A 129 -23.47 20.39 4.43
CA ARG A 129 -23.55 19.40 3.35
C ARG A 129 -24.99 19.09 2.94
N SER A 130 -25.89 18.96 3.92
CA SER A 130 -27.30 18.67 3.66
C SER A 130 -28.01 19.79 2.89
N LEU A 131 -27.67 21.05 3.16
CA LEU A 131 -28.24 22.22 2.50
C LEU A 131 -27.59 22.55 1.15
N SER A 132 -26.37 22.09 0.90
CA SER A 132 -25.60 22.42 -0.30
C SER A 132 -25.77 21.42 -1.43
N MET A 133 -25.63 20.11 -1.16
CA MET A 133 -25.47 19.11 -2.23
C MET A 133 -26.57 18.04 -2.29
N ALA A 134 -27.18 17.73 -1.15
CA ALA A 134 -28.09 16.60 -1.05
C ALA A 134 -29.56 16.98 -1.29
N HIS A 135 -29.84 18.25 -1.64
CA HIS A 135 -31.15 18.92 -1.70
C HIS A 135 -32.34 18.02 -1.34
N PRO A 136 -32.49 17.60 -0.06
CA PRO A 136 -33.78 17.10 0.31
C PRO A 136 -34.67 18.34 0.36
N PHE A 137 -35.87 18.27 -0.20
CA PHE A 137 -36.94 19.24 0.09
C PHE A 137 -37.32 19.22 1.59
N GLU A 138 -36.52 18.65 2.49
CA GLU A 138 -36.71 18.61 3.93
C GLU A 138 -35.37 18.28 4.61
N THR A 139 -34.73 19.24 5.30
CA THR A 139 -33.54 18.97 6.13
C THR A 139 -33.92 18.75 7.60
N ASN A 140 -34.75 17.75 7.87
CA ASN A 140 -35.16 17.38 9.25
C ASN A 140 -34.15 16.47 9.99
N ARG A 141 -33.04 16.09 9.33
CA ARG A 141 -31.99 15.21 9.90
C ARG A 141 -31.09 15.88 10.95
N PRO A 142 -30.70 17.17 10.86
CA PRO A 142 -29.96 17.87 11.91
C PRO A 142 -30.85 18.08 13.14
N LYS A 143 -30.46 17.50 14.29
CA LYS A 143 -31.28 17.45 15.52
C LYS A 143 -31.07 18.61 16.51
N PHE A 144 -30.38 19.68 16.10
CA PHE A 144 -29.99 20.78 17.00
C PHE A 144 -30.82 22.06 16.80
N PHE A 145 -31.87 22.01 15.97
CA PHE A 145 -32.80 23.13 15.79
C PHE A 145 -34.00 23.05 16.74
N LYS A 146 -34.77 24.14 16.81
CA LYS A 146 -36.02 24.19 17.56
C LYS A 146 -36.96 23.08 17.07
N LYS A 147 -37.76 22.55 18.00
CA LYS A 147 -38.77 21.53 17.67
C LYS A 147 -39.67 22.02 16.53
N ASP A 148 -39.85 21.15 15.53
CA ASP A 148 -40.66 21.39 14.32
C ASP A 148 -40.15 22.51 13.39
N GLU A 149 -38.87 22.90 13.48
CA GLU A 149 -38.22 23.72 12.47
C GLU A 149 -37.82 22.89 11.25
N ILE A 150 -38.17 23.38 10.06
CA ILE A 150 -37.79 22.78 8.77
C ILE A 150 -37.11 23.86 7.95
N GLN A 151 -35.89 23.56 7.51
CA GLN A 151 -35.10 24.44 6.67
C GLN A 151 -34.94 23.88 5.24
N TYR A 152 -34.77 24.78 4.29
CA TYR A 152 -34.58 24.51 2.87
C TYR A 152 -33.50 25.42 2.32
N SER A 153 -32.75 24.94 1.33
CA SER A 153 -31.74 25.74 0.63
C SER A 153 -31.86 25.52 -0.88
N PRO A 154 -32.15 26.58 -1.64
CA PRO A 154 -32.28 26.45 -3.09
C PRO A 154 -30.94 26.61 -3.83
N TRP A 155 -29.91 27.24 -3.24
CA TRP A 155 -28.57 27.36 -3.83
C TRP A 155 -27.51 27.77 -2.80
N VAL A 156 -26.24 27.54 -3.14
CA VAL A 156 -25.07 28.01 -2.39
C VAL A 156 -24.61 29.38 -2.87
N ILE A 157 -23.94 30.15 -1.99
CA ILE A 157 -23.49 31.51 -2.28
C ILE A 157 -21.97 31.51 -2.46
N ALA A 158 -21.53 31.63 -3.71
CA ALA A 158 -20.11 31.72 -4.07
C ALA A 158 -19.52 33.09 -3.72
N ASN A 159 -18.19 33.16 -3.65
CA ASN A 159 -17.48 34.38 -3.30
C ASN A 159 -17.67 35.46 -4.38
N SER A 160 -18.10 36.64 -3.95
CA SER A 160 -18.37 37.79 -4.82
C SER A 160 -17.95 39.11 -4.17
N ASN A 161 -17.85 40.17 -4.97
CA ASN A 161 -17.53 41.52 -4.47
C ASN A 161 -18.56 42.04 -3.45
N PHE A 162 -19.79 41.54 -3.50
CA PHE A 162 -20.85 41.87 -2.55
C PHE A 162 -20.53 41.37 -1.12
N MET A 163 -19.84 40.23 -0.99
CA MET A 163 -19.45 39.72 0.33
C MET A 163 -18.38 40.59 1.00
N SER A 164 -17.45 41.13 0.22
CA SER A 164 -16.46 42.10 0.70
C SER A 164 -17.13 43.36 1.25
N ALA A 165 -18.23 43.82 0.66
CA ALA A 165 -19.01 44.94 1.17
C ALA A 165 -19.73 44.63 2.50
N ARG A 166 -19.98 43.34 2.79
CA ARG A 166 -20.48 42.84 4.09
C ARG A 166 -19.35 42.52 5.08
N GLY A 167 -18.09 42.84 4.77
CA GLY A 167 -16.94 42.64 5.65
C GLY A 167 -16.29 41.26 5.60
N ILE A 168 -16.75 40.35 4.72
CA ILE A 168 -16.20 38.99 4.58
C ILE A 168 -15.50 38.85 3.22
N LYS A 169 -14.19 39.10 3.19
CA LYS A 169 -13.39 39.19 1.96
C LYS A 169 -13.38 37.88 1.13
N ASP A 170 -13.28 36.74 1.80
CA ASP A 170 -13.27 35.41 1.20
C ASP A 170 -14.55 34.63 1.53
N GLY A 171 -15.66 35.34 1.75
CA GLY A 171 -16.92 34.71 2.17
C GLY A 171 -17.45 33.72 1.14
N VAL A 172 -18.05 32.67 1.66
CA VAL A 172 -18.96 31.73 0.98
C VAL A 172 -20.15 31.49 1.88
N GLY A 173 -21.21 30.86 1.37
CA GLY A 173 -22.37 30.59 2.23
C GLY A 173 -23.48 29.79 1.59
N ILE A 174 -24.61 29.80 2.27
CA ILE A 174 -25.83 29.07 1.89
C ILE A 174 -27.02 29.96 2.15
N ARG A 175 -27.98 29.98 1.23
CA ARG A 175 -29.26 30.65 1.41
C ARG A 175 -30.27 29.72 2.07
N ILE A 176 -30.91 30.17 3.15
CA ILE A 176 -31.80 29.36 3.98
C ILE A 176 -33.21 29.96 3.99
N TYR A 177 -34.19 29.10 3.75
CA TYR A 177 -35.61 29.32 4.01
C TYR A 177 -36.00 28.46 5.22
N SER A 178 -36.82 28.98 6.11
CA SER A 178 -37.33 28.23 7.26
C SER A 178 -38.81 28.52 7.46
N ASN A 179 -39.54 27.55 7.99
CA ASN A 179 -40.90 27.77 8.48
C ASN A 179 -40.94 28.57 9.80
N LYS A 180 -39.79 29.00 10.34
CA LYS A 180 -39.68 29.78 11.60
C LYS A 180 -39.27 31.24 11.43
N PHE A 181 -38.92 31.71 10.22
CA PHE A 181 -38.62 33.12 9.96
C PHE A 181 -39.28 33.61 8.66
N GLU A 182 -39.74 34.86 8.66
CA GLU A 182 -40.48 35.45 7.53
C GLU A 182 -39.59 35.78 6.33
N GLU A 183 -38.33 36.18 6.58
CA GLU A 183 -37.39 36.61 5.55
C GLU A 183 -36.32 35.56 5.29
N VAL A 184 -35.94 35.39 4.02
CA VAL A 184 -34.82 34.55 3.60
C VAL A 184 -33.52 35.00 4.28
N GLN A 185 -32.74 34.04 4.77
CA GLN A 185 -31.50 34.29 5.50
C GLN A 185 -30.29 33.77 4.73
N ASP A 186 -29.15 34.44 4.87
CA ASP A 186 -27.87 33.97 4.32
C ASP A 186 -26.96 33.51 5.48
N LEU A 187 -26.59 32.23 5.49
CA LEU A 187 -25.55 31.71 6.38
C LEU A 187 -24.20 31.90 5.68
N LEU A 188 -23.42 32.87 6.15
CA LEU A 188 -22.14 33.26 5.54
C LEU A 188 -20.97 32.92 6.47
N PHE A 189 -19.87 32.45 5.90
CA PHE A 189 -18.64 32.16 6.63
C PHE A 189 -17.39 32.32 5.75
N PRO A 190 -16.20 32.56 6.35
CA PRO A 190 -14.96 32.65 5.60
C PRO A 190 -14.61 31.32 4.91
N PHE A 191 -14.19 31.36 3.65
CA PHE A 191 -13.72 30.17 2.94
C PHE A 191 -12.43 29.59 3.55
N SER A 192 -11.56 30.46 4.09
CA SER A 192 -10.40 30.06 4.90
C SER A 192 -10.76 29.14 6.06
N LEU A 193 -11.81 29.46 6.81
CA LEU A 193 -12.30 28.65 7.93
C LEU A 193 -12.72 27.24 7.47
N LEU A 194 -13.42 27.15 6.33
CA LEU A 194 -13.76 25.85 5.73
C LEU A 194 -12.49 25.06 5.37
N LYS A 195 -11.47 25.69 4.78
CA LYS A 195 -10.20 25.01 4.46
C LYS A 195 -9.48 24.52 5.72
N GLU A 196 -9.48 25.31 6.80
CA GLU A 196 -8.88 24.90 8.07
C GLU A 196 -9.60 23.70 8.70
N TYR A 197 -10.94 23.71 8.66
CA TYR A 197 -11.78 22.58 9.06
C TYR A 197 -11.38 21.31 8.27
N ILE A 198 -11.31 21.40 6.94
CA ILE A 198 -10.95 20.26 6.06
C ILE A 198 -9.54 19.75 6.39
N ASN A 199 -8.57 20.66 6.45
CA ASN A 199 -7.18 20.30 6.71
C ASN A 199 -7.04 19.58 8.05
N SER A 200 -7.73 20.03 9.10
CA SER A 200 -7.66 19.39 10.42
C SER A 200 -8.15 17.93 10.43
N ARG A 201 -9.14 17.58 9.60
CA ARG A 201 -9.62 16.19 9.46
C ARG A 201 -8.68 15.40 8.56
N PHE A 202 -8.23 15.99 7.45
CA PHE A 202 -7.25 15.37 6.57
C PHE A 202 -5.96 14.96 7.31
N LEU A 203 -5.49 15.78 8.25
CA LEU A 203 -4.33 15.48 9.10
C LEU A 203 -4.50 14.21 9.95
N LEU A 204 -5.72 13.70 10.18
CA LEU A 204 -5.95 12.46 10.92
C LEU A 204 -5.45 11.22 10.17
N ILE A 205 -5.20 11.31 8.86
CA ILE A 205 -4.52 10.23 8.11
C ILE A 205 -3.14 9.95 8.71
N LYS A 206 -2.45 10.95 9.29
CA LYS A 206 -1.19 10.71 10.01
C LYS A 206 -1.35 9.73 11.17
N LYS A 207 -2.44 9.82 11.92
CA LYS A 207 -2.74 8.86 13.01
C LYS A 207 -2.98 7.46 12.46
N ALA A 208 -3.62 7.35 11.30
CA ALA A 208 -3.78 6.08 10.60
C ALA A 208 -2.42 5.48 10.20
N THR A 209 -1.55 6.29 9.60
CA THR A 209 -0.16 5.89 9.26
C THR A 209 0.60 5.43 10.51
N GLU A 210 0.53 6.16 11.62
CA GLU A 210 1.14 5.77 12.90
C GLU A 210 0.61 4.42 13.40
N LYS A 211 -0.71 4.18 13.32
CA LYS A 211 -1.33 2.91 13.70
C LYS A 211 -0.87 1.74 12.83
N LEU A 212 -0.71 1.95 11.52
CA LEU A 212 -0.17 0.93 10.61
C LEU A 212 1.26 0.55 10.99
N TYR A 213 2.12 1.53 11.30
CA TYR A 213 3.47 1.25 11.80
C TYR A 213 3.46 0.52 13.14
N GLN A 214 2.53 0.82 14.05
CA GLN A 214 2.38 0.07 15.29
C GLN A 214 2.02 -1.40 15.03
N ILE A 215 1.11 -1.67 14.09
CA ILE A 215 0.74 -3.03 13.67
C ILE A 215 1.95 -3.78 13.14
N ILE A 216 2.68 -3.20 12.18
CA ILE A 216 3.90 -3.79 11.61
C ILE A 216 4.92 -4.10 12.70
N ASN A 217 5.24 -3.10 13.54
CA ASN A 217 6.22 -3.25 14.61
C ASN A 217 5.82 -4.35 15.61
N ASN A 218 4.53 -4.52 15.89
CA ASN A 218 4.04 -5.57 16.77
C ASN A 218 4.17 -6.97 16.13
N LYS A 219 3.87 -7.12 14.84
CA LYS A 219 4.08 -8.38 14.10
C LYS A 219 5.57 -8.72 14.04
N GLU A 220 6.43 -7.77 13.70
CA GLU A 220 7.89 -7.97 13.68
C GLU A 220 8.45 -8.40 15.03
N LYS A 221 8.00 -7.77 16.13
CA LYS A 221 8.39 -8.17 17.50
C LYS A 221 8.02 -9.62 17.79
N ASN A 222 6.88 -10.10 17.30
CA ASN A 222 6.48 -11.50 17.46
C ASN A 222 7.31 -12.42 16.56
N TRP A 223 7.57 -12.03 15.31
CA TRP A 223 8.41 -12.78 14.39
C TRP A 223 9.84 -12.96 14.89
N ARG A 224 10.45 -11.95 15.51
CA ARG A 224 11.80 -12.04 16.12
C ARG A 224 11.91 -13.06 17.26
N LYS A 225 10.78 -13.43 17.88
CA LYS A 225 10.74 -14.49 18.92
C LYS A 225 10.83 -15.89 18.31
N VAL A 226 10.43 -16.04 17.05
CA VAL A 226 10.49 -17.33 16.33
C VAL A 226 11.94 -17.57 15.90
N LYS A 227 12.49 -18.72 16.31
CA LYS A 227 13.85 -19.14 16.02
C LYS A 227 13.87 -20.28 15.02
N VAL A 228 14.85 -20.27 14.13
CA VAL A 228 15.05 -21.37 13.19
C VAL A 228 15.61 -22.56 13.97
N GLN A 229 15.08 -23.75 13.72
CA GLN A 229 15.58 -24.96 14.36
C GLN A 229 17.01 -25.26 13.92
N ARG A 230 17.87 -25.61 14.89
CA ARG A 230 19.31 -25.85 14.66
C ARG A 230 19.62 -27.34 14.64
N ASN A 231 20.79 -27.68 14.08
CA ASN A 231 21.33 -29.05 13.99
C ASN A 231 20.51 -30.00 13.11
N LEU A 232 19.77 -29.45 12.13
CA LEU A 232 19.05 -30.21 11.12
C LEU A 232 19.92 -30.39 9.87
N SER A 233 19.51 -31.27 8.96
CA SER A 233 20.15 -31.36 7.64
C SER A 233 19.95 -30.07 6.86
N PRO A 234 20.81 -29.77 5.86
CA PRO A 234 20.69 -28.57 5.06
C PRO A 234 19.31 -28.34 4.44
N THR A 235 18.75 -29.38 3.81
CA THR A 235 17.43 -29.32 3.17
C THR A 235 16.32 -29.05 4.19
N ILE A 236 16.29 -29.79 5.31
CA ILE A 236 15.26 -29.62 6.35
C ILE A 236 15.37 -28.22 6.98
N THR A 237 16.59 -27.68 7.10
CA THR A 237 16.78 -26.31 7.61
C THR A 237 16.18 -25.28 6.66
N LEU A 238 16.38 -25.44 5.35
CA LEU A 238 15.77 -24.55 4.35
C LEU A 238 14.24 -24.70 4.31
N GLU A 239 13.70 -25.90 4.46
CA GLU A 239 12.25 -26.13 4.61
C GLU A 239 11.69 -25.42 5.85
N ASN A 240 12.41 -25.45 6.98
CA ASN A 240 12.00 -24.70 8.17
C ASN A 240 12.02 -23.18 7.93
N ILE A 241 13.04 -22.68 7.23
CA ILE A 241 13.10 -21.27 6.81
C ILE A 241 11.93 -20.93 5.88
N LEU A 242 11.63 -21.79 4.91
CA LEU A 242 10.53 -21.61 3.96
C LEU A 242 9.20 -21.40 4.68
N GLU A 243 8.86 -22.26 5.63
CA GLU A 243 7.63 -22.15 6.39
C GLU A 243 7.60 -20.89 7.27
N ILE A 244 8.75 -20.50 7.84
CA ILE A 244 8.86 -19.23 8.56
C ILE A 244 8.57 -18.06 7.62
N LEU A 245 9.17 -18.00 6.43
CA LEU A 245 8.95 -16.92 5.46
C LEU A 245 7.49 -16.84 5.02
N LYS A 246 6.86 -17.99 4.69
CA LYS A 246 5.43 -18.04 4.35
C LYS A 246 4.55 -17.47 5.45
N SER A 247 4.83 -17.84 6.71
CA SER A 247 4.08 -17.34 7.87
C SER A 247 4.24 -15.82 8.11
N ARG A 248 5.25 -15.22 7.49
CA ARG A 248 5.57 -13.79 7.56
C ARG A 248 5.25 -13.05 6.27
N TYR A 249 4.67 -13.76 5.30
CA TYR A 249 4.32 -13.21 3.99
C TYR A 249 5.52 -12.70 3.19
N GLU A 250 6.67 -13.34 3.38
CA GLU A 250 7.92 -12.97 2.69
C GLU A 250 8.12 -13.81 1.43
N ASN A 251 8.92 -13.27 0.49
CA ASN A 251 9.26 -13.96 -0.74
C ASN A 251 10.07 -15.24 -0.46
N THR A 252 9.60 -16.37 -1.00
CA THR A 252 10.17 -17.71 -0.78
C THR A 252 11.02 -18.23 -1.94
N TYR A 253 11.05 -17.53 -3.08
CA TYR A 253 11.56 -18.04 -4.36
C TYR A 253 12.97 -18.62 -4.27
N TYR A 254 13.92 -17.87 -3.68
CA TYR A 254 15.30 -18.34 -3.59
C TYR A 254 15.49 -19.50 -2.60
N VAL A 255 14.67 -19.56 -1.55
CA VAL A 255 14.73 -20.67 -0.59
C VAL A 255 14.20 -21.95 -1.22
N GLU A 256 13.07 -21.87 -1.92
CA GLU A 256 12.51 -22.99 -2.69
C GLU A 256 13.52 -23.49 -3.73
N LEU A 257 14.17 -22.57 -4.44
CA LEU A 257 15.20 -22.92 -5.41
C LEU A 257 16.41 -23.60 -4.75
N GLY A 258 16.85 -23.11 -3.59
CA GLY A 258 17.91 -23.74 -2.80
C GLY A 258 17.56 -25.16 -2.35
N ILE A 259 16.31 -25.38 -1.91
CA ILE A 259 15.79 -26.71 -1.57
C ILE A 259 15.86 -27.63 -2.78
N ASN A 260 15.34 -27.19 -3.93
CA ASN A 260 15.34 -27.96 -5.17
C ASN A 260 16.77 -28.34 -5.61
N CYS A 261 17.73 -27.42 -5.52
CA CYS A 261 19.13 -27.73 -5.82
C CYS A 261 19.73 -28.76 -4.87
N LEU A 262 19.40 -28.74 -3.58
CA LEU A 262 19.90 -29.71 -2.60
C LEU A 262 19.26 -31.10 -2.76
N SER A 263 17.97 -31.16 -3.07
CA SER A 263 17.20 -32.41 -3.20
C SER A 263 17.33 -33.08 -4.56
N CYS A 264 17.70 -32.35 -5.61
CA CYS A 264 17.82 -32.90 -6.97
C CYS A 264 18.77 -34.10 -7.04
N GLU A 265 18.26 -35.21 -7.55
CA GLU A 265 19.03 -36.40 -7.88
C GLU A 265 19.78 -36.20 -9.20
N ILE A 266 20.89 -36.92 -9.39
CA ILE A 266 21.66 -36.88 -10.63
C ILE A 266 21.71 -38.26 -11.27
N THR A 267 21.62 -38.29 -12.59
CA THR A 267 21.70 -39.50 -13.41
C THR A 267 23.11 -39.71 -13.94
N GLU A 268 23.85 -38.64 -14.22
CA GLU A 268 25.23 -38.70 -14.74
C GLU A 268 26.27 -38.64 -13.61
N MET A 269 26.88 -39.78 -13.33
CA MET A 269 27.86 -39.93 -12.24
C MET A 269 29.15 -39.13 -12.46
N ALA A 270 29.48 -38.77 -13.70
CA ALA A 270 30.60 -37.86 -13.97
C ALA A 270 30.42 -36.46 -13.31
N ASN A 271 29.18 -36.05 -13.00
CA ASN A 271 28.90 -34.79 -12.35
C ASN A 271 28.90 -34.87 -10.81
N LYS A 272 29.09 -36.06 -10.22
CA LYS A 272 28.90 -36.29 -8.78
C LYS A 272 29.71 -35.33 -7.91
N ASP A 273 30.99 -35.14 -8.23
CA ASP A 273 31.89 -34.36 -7.39
C ASP A 273 31.62 -32.85 -7.49
N ILE A 274 31.34 -32.34 -8.70
CA ILE A 274 31.02 -30.93 -8.89
C ILE A 274 29.65 -30.57 -8.31
N VAL A 275 28.66 -31.47 -8.46
CA VAL A 275 27.33 -31.30 -7.84
C VAL A 275 27.44 -31.34 -6.32
N SER A 276 28.21 -32.28 -5.76
CA SER A 276 28.43 -32.35 -4.30
C SER A 276 29.12 -31.09 -3.77
N SER A 277 30.08 -30.56 -4.53
CA SER A 277 30.78 -29.30 -4.21
C SER A 277 29.81 -28.11 -4.23
N TYR A 278 28.94 -28.03 -5.24
CA TYR A 278 27.92 -26.97 -5.34
C TYR A 278 26.88 -27.06 -4.21
N LYS A 279 26.36 -28.26 -3.91
CA LYS A 279 25.44 -28.47 -2.76
C LYS A 279 26.10 -28.07 -1.43
N LYS A 280 27.40 -28.31 -1.26
CA LYS A 280 28.16 -27.86 -0.08
C LYS A 280 28.25 -26.34 0.00
N ILE A 281 28.39 -25.64 -1.11
CA ILE A 281 28.36 -24.16 -1.15
C ILE A 281 27.03 -23.63 -0.64
N ILE A 282 25.91 -24.16 -1.13
CA ILE A 282 24.56 -23.80 -0.65
C ILE A 282 24.44 -24.10 0.85
N SER A 283 24.89 -25.29 1.28
CA SER A 283 24.85 -25.70 2.69
C SER A 283 25.66 -24.77 3.60
N ASN A 284 26.79 -24.24 3.12
CA ASN A 284 27.62 -23.29 3.86
C ASN A 284 26.97 -21.92 4.03
N LEU A 285 25.93 -21.58 3.25
CA LEU A 285 25.18 -20.33 3.45
C LEU A 285 24.24 -20.41 4.65
N ILE A 286 23.83 -21.61 5.07
CA ILE A 286 22.76 -21.81 6.07
C ILE A 286 22.94 -20.98 7.35
N PRO A 287 24.13 -20.92 7.97
CA PRO A 287 24.31 -20.08 9.16
C PRO A 287 23.97 -18.60 8.92
N CYS A 288 24.32 -18.07 7.74
CA CYS A 288 23.99 -16.71 7.34
C CYS A 288 22.48 -16.53 7.11
N LEU A 289 21.82 -17.52 6.48
CA LEU A 289 20.37 -17.48 6.22
C LEU A 289 19.58 -17.51 7.53
N ILE A 290 19.98 -18.37 8.49
CA ILE A 290 19.39 -18.41 9.82
C ILE A 290 19.50 -17.04 10.50
N GLU A 291 20.70 -16.45 10.49
CA GLU A 291 20.94 -15.14 11.09
C GLU A 291 20.04 -14.07 10.45
N ALA A 292 19.96 -14.05 9.13
CA ALA A 292 19.16 -13.11 8.36
C ALA A 292 17.67 -13.23 8.70
N VAL A 293 17.11 -14.44 8.67
CA VAL A 293 15.69 -14.70 8.99
C VAL A 293 15.35 -14.33 10.44
N GLU A 294 16.23 -14.62 11.40
CA GLU A 294 16.02 -14.25 12.80
C GLU A 294 16.13 -12.74 13.04
N LYS A 295 16.90 -12.03 12.21
CA LYS A 295 17.05 -10.57 12.25
C LYS A 295 16.03 -9.84 11.36
N LEU A 296 15.17 -10.55 10.64
CA LEU A 296 14.25 -10.03 9.63
C LEU A 296 14.97 -9.29 8.48
N ASP A 297 16.19 -9.71 8.15
CA ASP A 297 17.01 -9.15 7.08
C ASP A 297 16.87 -10.00 5.81
N TYR A 298 15.68 -9.97 5.23
CA TYR A 298 15.33 -10.82 4.09
C TYR A 298 16.08 -10.43 2.81
N GLU A 299 16.49 -9.17 2.69
CA GLU A 299 17.34 -8.71 1.60
C GLU A 299 18.71 -9.40 1.67
N LYS A 300 19.39 -9.39 2.82
CA LYS A 300 20.66 -10.12 2.99
C LYS A 300 20.51 -11.61 2.69
N MET A 301 19.41 -12.23 3.11
CA MET A 301 19.11 -13.63 2.80
C MET A 301 18.97 -13.85 1.28
N ALA A 302 18.16 -13.03 0.62
CA ALA A 302 17.90 -13.12 -0.81
C ALA A 302 19.18 -12.90 -1.62
N THR A 303 19.97 -11.88 -1.30
CA THR A 303 21.26 -11.61 -1.94
C THR A 303 22.25 -12.76 -1.75
N ALA A 304 22.32 -13.35 -0.55
CA ALA A 304 23.22 -14.47 -0.29
C ALA A 304 22.89 -15.69 -1.18
N LEU A 305 21.60 -16.02 -1.31
CA LEU A 305 21.14 -17.11 -2.17
C LEU A 305 21.27 -16.77 -3.66
N ASP A 306 20.85 -15.58 -4.08
CA ASP A 306 20.89 -15.15 -5.48
C ASP A 306 22.31 -15.21 -6.06
N ASN A 307 23.32 -14.79 -5.28
CA ASN A 307 24.72 -14.85 -5.67
C ASN A 307 25.20 -16.26 -6.05
N VAL A 308 24.59 -17.30 -5.48
CA VAL A 308 24.93 -18.70 -5.76
C VAL A 308 23.97 -19.31 -6.79
N LEU A 309 22.67 -19.06 -6.63
CA LEU A 309 21.61 -19.74 -7.39
C LEU A 309 21.37 -19.13 -8.77
N SER A 310 21.60 -17.81 -8.93
CA SER A 310 21.36 -17.09 -10.19
C SER A 310 22.65 -16.45 -10.73
N ALA A 311 23.79 -17.09 -10.52
CA ALA A 311 25.07 -16.58 -10.99
C ALA A 311 25.03 -16.26 -12.49
N ARG A 312 25.49 -15.06 -12.86
CA ARG A 312 25.57 -14.59 -14.24
C ARG A 312 27.04 -14.30 -14.59
N PRO A 313 27.74 -15.24 -15.26
CA PRO A 313 29.08 -14.99 -15.78
C PRO A 313 29.04 -13.89 -16.85
N LYS A 314 30.13 -13.13 -16.97
CA LYS A 314 30.27 -12.03 -17.94
C LYS A 314 30.62 -12.53 -19.33
N ASN A 315 31.47 -13.54 -19.41
CA ASN A 315 32.02 -14.07 -20.66
C ASN A 315 31.21 -15.29 -21.13
N ILE A 316 29.89 -15.11 -21.24
CA ILE A 316 29.04 -16.09 -21.90
C ILE A 316 29.12 -15.89 -23.41
N HIS A 317 29.02 -16.97 -24.19
CA HIS A 317 28.98 -16.88 -25.66
C HIS A 317 27.73 -16.11 -26.13
N GLU A 318 27.74 -15.60 -27.36
CA GLU A 318 26.73 -14.66 -27.89
C GLU A 318 25.27 -15.11 -27.67
N MET A 319 24.98 -16.41 -27.86
CA MET A 319 23.64 -16.99 -27.67
C MET A 319 23.33 -17.40 -26.23
N GLY A 320 24.28 -17.29 -25.31
CA GLY A 320 24.17 -17.85 -23.97
C GLY A 320 23.01 -17.25 -23.16
N HIS A 321 22.81 -15.94 -23.20
CA HIS A 321 21.69 -15.31 -22.48
C HIS A 321 20.33 -15.76 -23.01
N TYR A 322 20.18 -15.88 -24.33
CA TYR A 322 18.97 -16.39 -24.96
C TYR A 322 18.72 -17.85 -24.55
N GLN A 323 19.76 -18.68 -24.60
CA GLN A 323 19.67 -20.07 -24.17
C GLN A 323 19.24 -20.18 -22.71
N LEU A 324 19.85 -19.41 -21.79
CA LEU A 324 19.46 -19.41 -20.38
C LEU A 324 17.99 -19.03 -20.18
N GLU A 325 17.51 -17.98 -20.85
CA GLU A 325 16.10 -17.58 -20.78
C GLU A 325 15.17 -18.73 -21.18
N LYS A 326 15.48 -19.42 -22.29
CA LYS A 326 14.64 -20.53 -22.79
C LYS A 326 14.76 -21.78 -21.93
N ILE A 327 15.94 -22.11 -21.42
CA ILE A 327 16.13 -23.22 -20.48
C ILE A 327 15.29 -22.99 -19.23
N PHE A 328 15.37 -21.80 -18.61
CA PHE A 328 14.66 -21.54 -17.36
C PHE A 328 13.15 -21.33 -17.54
N GLY A 329 12.74 -20.74 -18.67
CA GLY A 329 11.35 -20.44 -18.97
C GLY A 329 10.56 -21.50 -19.76
N HIS A 330 11.22 -22.51 -20.35
CA HIS A 330 10.52 -23.56 -21.12
C HIS A 330 10.69 -24.98 -20.55
N LEU A 331 11.66 -25.24 -19.67
CA LEU A 331 11.83 -26.57 -19.05
C LEU A 331 11.12 -26.62 -17.68
N HIS A 332 9.85 -26.94 -17.65
CA HIS A 332 9.05 -27.11 -16.43
C HIS A 332 8.59 -28.58 -16.29
N VAL A 333 7.84 -28.89 -15.23
CA VAL A 333 7.28 -30.24 -15.02
C VAL A 333 5.75 -30.12 -15.05
N GLY A 334 5.09 -30.86 -15.96
CA GLY A 334 3.64 -31.10 -15.90
C GLY A 334 2.83 -30.75 -17.15
N ASN A 335 2.69 -29.46 -17.48
CA ASN A 335 1.58 -28.96 -18.32
C ASN A 335 2.05 -28.08 -19.49
N GLU A 336 3.00 -28.58 -20.27
CA GLU A 336 3.77 -27.78 -21.22
C GLU A 336 3.27 -27.91 -22.65
N SER A 337 3.44 -26.85 -23.43
CA SER A 337 3.45 -27.02 -24.88
C SER A 337 4.63 -27.91 -25.26
N LEU A 338 4.35 -29.05 -25.89
CA LEU A 338 5.36 -30.00 -26.36
C LEU A 338 6.43 -29.30 -27.23
N SER A 339 6.07 -28.23 -27.94
CA SER A 339 7.02 -27.44 -28.74
C SER A 339 7.96 -26.60 -27.89
N GLU A 340 7.47 -25.98 -26.82
CA GLU A 340 8.27 -25.13 -25.94
C GLU A 340 9.28 -25.96 -25.16
N TYR A 341 8.84 -27.09 -24.60
CA TYR A 341 9.71 -28.01 -23.89
C TYR A 341 10.85 -28.55 -24.78
N LYS A 342 10.52 -29.00 -26.00
CA LYS A 342 11.52 -29.42 -26.99
C LYS A 342 12.49 -28.30 -27.34
N TRP A 343 11.99 -27.07 -27.47
CA TRP A 343 12.84 -25.90 -27.69
C TRP A 343 13.79 -25.66 -26.50
N GLY A 344 13.29 -25.76 -25.27
CA GLY A 344 14.10 -25.68 -24.06
C GLY A 344 15.21 -26.73 -24.02
N LEU A 345 14.91 -27.99 -24.37
CA LEU A 345 15.91 -29.06 -24.46
C LEU A 345 16.95 -28.78 -25.54
N GLN A 346 16.53 -28.28 -26.70
CA GLN A 346 17.47 -27.90 -27.76
C GLN A 346 18.41 -26.78 -27.30
N GLN A 347 17.89 -25.75 -26.63
CA GLN A 347 18.73 -24.69 -26.06
C GLN A 347 19.65 -25.21 -24.96
N ALA A 348 19.20 -26.14 -24.12
CA ALA A 348 20.05 -26.82 -23.14
C ALA A 348 21.20 -27.60 -23.81
N GLN A 349 20.94 -28.28 -24.92
CA GLN A 349 21.97 -29.01 -25.65
C GLN A 349 23.02 -28.09 -26.27
N HIS A 350 22.60 -26.97 -26.86
CA HIS A 350 23.52 -25.96 -27.38
C HIS A 350 24.38 -25.35 -26.26
N PHE A 351 23.74 -24.94 -25.17
CA PHE A 351 24.42 -24.42 -23.98
C PHE A 351 25.42 -25.43 -23.41
N ALA A 352 25.04 -26.72 -23.35
CA ALA A 352 25.89 -27.79 -22.88
C ALA A 352 27.18 -27.91 -23.71
N ASN A 353 27.06 -27.89 -25.05
CA ASN A 353 28.19 -28.10 -25.95
C ASN A 353 29.12 -26.89 -26.05
N GLU A 354 28.58 -25.67 -25.98
CA GLU A 354 29.33 -24.44 -26.22
C GLU A 354 29.91 -23.83 -24.94
N PHE A 355 29.27 -24.08 -23.78
CA PHE A 355 29.62 -23.41 -22.53
C PHE A 355 29.74 -24.38 -21.34
N ALA A 356 28.70 -25.18 -21.08
CA ALA A 356 28.64 -25.96 -19.84
C ALA A 356 29.66 -27.12 -19.79
N VAL A 357 30.11 -27.63 -20.94
CA VAL A 357 31.04 -28.78 -21.08
C VAL A 357 32.34 -28.61 -20.28
N LYS A 358 32.76 -27.37 -20.03
CA LYS A 358 33.92 -27.04 -19.19
C LYS A 358 33.73 -27.51 -17.74
N TRP A 359 32.50 -27.51 -17.25
CA TRP A 359 32.17 -27.73 -15.84
C TRP A 359 31.35 -29.00 -15.61
N VAL A 360 30.39 -29.30 -16.48
CA VAL A 360 29.40 -30.35 -16.28
C VAL A 360 29.10 -31.08 -17.59
N LYS A 361 28.65 -32.33 -17.48
CA LYS A 361 28.09 -33.09 -18.61
C LYS A 361 26.57 -33.04 -18.55
N ILE A 362 25.93 -32.53 -19.58
CA ILE A 362 24.46 -32.49 -19.67
C ILE A 362 24.04 -33.44 -20.81
N ASN A 363 23.16 -34.40 -20.50
CA ASN A 363 22.57 -35.32 -21.45
C ASN A 363 21.05 -35.14 -21.44
N ILE A 364 20.53 -34.41 -22.43
CA ILE A 364 19.11 -34.03 -22.49
C ILE A 364 18.16 -35.23 -22.69
N ASP A 365 18.67 -36.37 -23.17
CA ASP A 365 17.85 -37.56 -23.44
C ASP A 365 17.60 -38.39 -22.18
N ASN A 366 18.50 -38.28 -21.19
CA ASN A 366 18.48 -39.09 -19.97
C ASN A 366 18.19 -38.28 -18.70
N MET A 367 18.32 -36.96 -18.74
CA MET A 367 18.14 -36.08 -17.59
C MET A 367 16.75 -35.46 -17.58
N ASN A 368 16.18 -35.30 -16.39
CA ASN A 368 14.95 -34.52 -16.23
C ASN A 368 15.26 -33.01 -16.23
N ALA A 369 14.21 -32.19 -16.36
CA ALA A 369 14.31 -30.74 -16.42
C ALA A 369 15.02 -30.13 -15.19
N ASP A 370 14.78 -30.66 -14.00
CA ASP A 370 15.37 -30.15 -12.76
C ASP A 370 16.88 -30.42 -12.69
N GLU A 371 17.32 -31.61 -13.11
CA GLU A 371 18.74 -31.96 -13.22
C GLU A 371 19.44 -31.08 -14.26
N ILE A 372 18.84 -30.88 -15.44
CA ILE A 372 19.39 -29.98 -16.47
C ILE A 372 19.55 -28.56 -15.91
N LYS A 373 18.51 -28.03 -15.26
CA LYS A 373 18.54 -26.69 -14.66
C LYS A 373 19.60 -26.58 -13.56
N LEU A 374 19.76 -27.60 -12.72
CA LEU A 374 20.81 -27.64 -11.71
C LEU A 374 22.20 -27.55 -12.35
N LEU A 375 22.46 -28.38 -13.37
CA LEU A 375 23.77 -28.42 -14.03
C LEU A 375 24.09 -27.11 -14.77
N VAL A 376 23.10 -26.48 -15.38
CA VAL A 376 23.24 -25.14 -15.97
C VAL A 376 23.62 -24.10 -14.91
N ARG A 377 22.96 -24.10 -13.75
CA ARG A 377 23.32 -23.19 -12.63
C ARG A 377 24.74 -23.42 -12.14
N ILE A 378 25.15 -24.69 -12.01
CA ILE A 378 26.50 -25.08 -11.62
C ILE A 378 27.52 -24.51 -12.60
N ALA A 379 27.32 -24.70 -13.90
CA ALA A 379 28.21 -24.16 -14.93
C ALA A 379 28.33 -22.63 -14.85
N CYS A 380 27.21 -21.92 -14.74
CA CYS A 380 27.22 -20.46 -14.60
C CYS A 380 27.92 -19.99 -13.33
N TYR A 381 27.70 -20.68 -12.21
CA TYR A 381 28.33 -20.33 -10.93
C TYR A 381 29.84 -20.51 -10.96
N PHE A 382 30.32 -21.67 -11.42
CA PHE A 382 31.75 -21.93 -11.46
C PHE A 382 32.46 -21.07 -12.50
N GLU A 383 31.85 -20.78 -13.66
CA GLU A 383 32.41 -19.81 -14.60
C GLU A 383 32.55 -18.44 -13.97
N LYS A 384 31.48 -17.92 -13.34
CA LYS A 384 31.52 -16.61 -12.67
C LYS A 384 32.61 -16.57 -11.59
N LYS A 385 32.77 -17.65 -10.83
CA LYS A 385 33.83 -17.75 -9.82
C LYS A 385 35.22 -17.78 -10.42
N GLU A 386 35.39 -18.44 -11.56
CA GLU A 386 36.65 -18.44 -12.28
C GLU A 386 36.99 -17.03 -12.78
N GLU A 387 36.03 -16.32 -13.39
CA GLU A 387 36.19 -14.92 -13.85
C GLU A 387 36.51 -13.93 -12.72
N GLU A 388 36.02 -14.17 -11.50
CA GLU A 388 36.28 -13.32 -10.32
C GLU A 388 37.69 -13.54 -9.73
N ASN A 389 38.33 -14.67 -10.04
CA ASN A 389 39.66 -15.01 -9.55
C ASN A 389 40.80 -14.60 -10.51
N PHE A 390 40.44 -14.02 -11.67
CA PHE A 390 41.33 -13.40 -12.64
C PHE A 390 41.15 -11.88 -12.64
#